data_AF-A0A0J9SJH2-F1
#
_entry.id   AF-A0A0J9SJH2-F1
#
_cell.length_a   1.000
_cell.length_b   1.000
_cell.length_c   1.000
_cell.angle_alpha   90.00
_cell.angle_beta   90.00
_cell.angle_gamma   90.00
#
_symmetry.space_group_name_H-M   'P 1'
#
loop_
_entity.id
_entity.type
_entity.pdbx_description
1 polymer ?
#
loop_
_entity_poly.entity_id
_entity_poly.type
_entity_poly.pdbx_seq_one_letter_code
_entity_poly.pdbx_strand_id
1 'polypeptide(L)'
;MSKDITDIENWKDDYPFLEKVWETYKKFDNTTEDGNNNYDVICGSYILNQINEEASRHKGFCIRLMKNLRYFSSEDDYYNLTQERCNILFNWMYKLMNEQNITSNIIYKLFERYNEDMQSQKNHNICHYFQYNKIHKPINITLLDIFNDNISNIETALKKKDSPSRNTGRNFVCECVKIYKDMNNLYCANGRGINDDYSSVCLKLTQFKSSYMRYLYYKDNLSSIIPSLDNINNDLFAKCPEYEKRLELGSDGRKTQERYSENGLNPATEGQRIFSEAGRTTNLGDFTPAGRLVNPKLRTTGMINNNFYGDDANGMLFDGNEHNGFNSYNIGYEAV
;
A
#
# COMPACT_ATOMS: atom_id res chain seq x y z
N MET A 1 -15.40 -16.66 -7.68
CA MET A 1 -14.72 -15.87 -6.64
C MET A 1 -13.92 -14.81 -7.35
N SER A 2 -14.18 -13.53 -7.10
CA SER A 2 -13.31 -12.44 -7.57
C SER A 2 -11.98 -12.59 -6.80
N LYS A 3 -10.87 -12.72 -7.53
CA LYS A 3 -9.53 -12.87 -6.96
C LYS A 3 -9.14 -11.56 -6.24
N ASP A 4 -8.23 -11.65 -5.26
CA ASP A 4 -7.78 -10.46 -4.54
C ASP A 4 -7.12 -9.48 -5.50
N ILE A 5 -7.57 -8.22 -5.53
CA ILE A 5 -7.02 -7.21 -6.44
C ILE A 5 -5.53 -6.97 -6.19
N THR A 6 -5.01 -7.27 -5.01
CA THR A 6 -3.57 -7.16 -4.74
C THR A 6 -2.73 -8.19 -5.48
N ASP A 7 -3.33 -9.19 -6.11
CA ASP A 7 -2.63 -10.22 -6.87
C ASP A 7 -2.58 -9.89 -8.38
N ILE A 8 -1.62 -9.04 -8.75
CA ILE A 8 -1.50 -8.51 -10.12
C ILE A 8 -1.28 -9.61 -11.17
N GLU A 9 -0.64 -10.73 -10.82
CA GLU A 9 -0.44 -11.84 -11.77
C GLU A 9 -1.77 -12.36 -12.34
N ASN A 10 -2.83 -12.29 -11.52
CA ASN A 10 -4.16 -12.75 -11.86
C ASN A 10 -5.00 -11.73 -12.65
N TRP A 11 -4.50 -10.50 -12.84
CA TRP A 11 -5.21 -9.44 -13.57
C TRP A 11 -5.36 -9.69 -15.06
N LYS A 12 -4.63 -10.67 -15.63
CA LYS A 12 -4.76 -11.04 -17.04
C LYS A 12 -6.21 -11.32 -17.44
N ASP A 13 -6.94 -12.03 -16.57
CA ASP A 13 -8.33 -12.41 -16.84
C ASP A 13 -9.31 -11.31 -16.41
N ASP A 14 -9.05 -10.67 -15.26
CA ASP A 14 -9.98 -9.73 -14.62
C ASP A 14 -9.88 -8.30 -15.21
N TYR A 15 -8.68 -7.89 -15.64
CA TYR A 15 -8.37 -6.54 -16.11
C TYR A 15 -7.45 -6.56 -17.36
N PRO A 16 -7.89 -7.17 -18.48
CA PRO A 16 -7.08 -7.31 -19.69
C PRO A 16 -6.64 -5.98 -20.32
N PHE A 17 -7.36 -4.88 -20.04
CA PHE A 17 -6.99 -3.54 -20.51
C PHE A 17 -5.73 -2.97 -19.80
N LEU A 18 -5.25 -3.62 -18.74
CA LEU A 18 -3.99 -3.32 -18.05
C LEU A 18 -2.88 -4.31 -18.44
N GLU A 19 -2.88 -4.79 -19.69
CA GLU A 19 -1.90 -5.75 -20.23
C GLU A 19 -0.46 -5.44 -19.86
N LYS A 20 -0.05 -4.20 -20.12
CA LYS A 20 1.30 -3.73 -19.81
C LYS A 20 1.68 -3.93 -18.34
N VAL A 21 0.72 -3.75 -17.42
CA VAL A 21 0.94 -3.86 -15.97
C VAL A 21 1.23 -5.31 -15.59
N TRP A 22 0.33 -6.24 -15.90
CA TRP A 22 0.48 -7.63 -15.49
C TRP A 22 1.57 -8.36 -16.27
N GLU A 23 1.84 -7.98 -17.53
CA GLU A 23 3.00 -8.50 -18.26
C GLU A 23 4.32 -8.07 -17.62
N THR A 24 4.42 -6.80 -17.20
CA THR A 24 5.60 -6.27 -16.52
C THR A 24 5.81 -6.96 -15.18
N TYR A 25 4.73 -7.12 -14.41
CA TYR A 25 4.76 -7.85 -13.14
C TYR A 25 5.27 -9.29 -13.33
N LYS A 26 4.72 -10.01 -14.32
CA LYS A 26 5.13 -11.38 -14.65
C LYS A 26 6.61 -11.47 -15.07
N LYS A 27 7.14 -10.46 -15.75
CA LYS A 27 8.57 -10.40 -16.09
C LYS A 27 9.44 -10.30 -14.83
N PHE A 28 9.00 -9.57 -13.82
CA PHE A 28 9.70 -9.50 -12.53
C PHE A 28 9.70 -10.86 -11.83
N ASP A 29 8.56 -11.55 -11.84
CA ASP A 29 8.46 -12.88 -11.24
C ASP A 29 9.38 -13.90 -11.91
N ASN A 30 9.42 -13.89 -13.24
CA ASN A 30 10.26 -14.80 -14.03
C ASN A 30 11.75 -14.47 -14.01
N THR A 31 12.16 -13.41 -13.33
CA THR A 31 13.59 -13.05 -13.23
C THR A 31 14.33 -14.12 -12.44
N THR A 32 15.37 -14.69 -13.05
CA THR A 32 16.16 -15.78 -12.45
C THR A 32 16.99 -15.29 -11.27
N GLU A 33 17.21 -16.17 -10.30
CA GLU A 33 18.19 -15.95 -9.23
C GLU A 33 19.61 -16.25 -9.71
N ASP A 34 19.74 -17.06 -10.78
CA ASP A 34 21.03 -17.46 -11.34
C ASP A 34 21.60 -16.42 -12.33
N GLY A 35 22.93 -16.32 -12.41
CA GLY A 35 23.55 -15.95 -13.69
C GLY A 35 24.41 -14.69 -13.75
N ASN A 36 25.00 -14.22 -12.65
CA ASN A 36 26.18 -13.35 -12.77
C ASN A 36 26.94 -13.32 -11.45
N ASN A 37 28.24 -13.69 -11.46
CA ASN A 37 29.12 -13.56 -10.30
C ASN A 37 29.05 -12.16 -9.67
N ASN A 38 28.79 -11.12 -10.48
CA ASN A 38 28.67 -9.75 -9.98
C ASN A 38 27.43 -9.53 -9.09
N TYR A 39 26.28 -10.12 -9.45
CA TYR A 39 25.06 -10.03 -8.63
C TYR A 39 25.22 -10.81 -7.31
N ASP A 40 25.88 -11.96 -7.37
CA ASP A 40 26.20 -12.74 -6.18
C ASP A 40 27.09 -11.96 -5.21
N VAL A 41 28.10 -11.27 -5.75
CA VAL A 41 29.04 -10.46 -5.00
C VAL A 41 28.35 -9.23 -4.40
N ILE A 42 27.58 -8.46 -5.17
CA ILE A 42 26.90 -7.26 -4.64
C ILE A 42 25.87 -7.63 -3.57
N CYS A 43 25.03 -8.64 -3.83
CA CYS A 43 23.99 -9.04 -2.90
C CYS A 43 24.55 -9.74 -1.66
N GLY A 44 25.45 -10.71 -1.85
CA GLY A 44 26.04 -11.45 -0.73
C GLY A 44 27.02 -10.58 0.06
N SER A 45 28.13 -10.22 -0.57
CA SER A 45 29.28 -9.63 0.12
C SER A 45 29.07 -8.18 0.54
N TYR A 46 28.40 -7.37 -0.29
CA TYR A 46 28.32 -5.93 -0.07
C TYR A 46 27.01 -5.45 0.56
N ILE A 47 25.91 -6.19 0.40
CA ILE A 47 24.60 -5.80 0.96
C ILE A 47 24.24 -6.68 2.17
N LEU A 48 24.02 -7.97 1.97
CA LEU A 48 23.40 -8.83 2.99
C LEU A 48 24.36 -9.16 4.13
N ASN A 49 25.65 -9.40 3.84
CA ASN A 49 26.66 -9.66 4.87
C ASN A 49 26.89 -8.46 5.81
N GLN A 50 26.55 -7.23 5.38
CA GLN A 50 26.63 -6.05 6.24
C GLN A 50 25.47 -5.95 7.24
N ILE A 51 24.41 -6.76 7.07
CA ILE A 51 23.23 -6.75 7.93
C ILE A 51 23.39 -7.76 9.06
N ASN A 52 23.36 -9.05 8.72
CA ASN A 52 23.60 -10.18 9.62
C ASN A 52 23.57 -11.49 8.81
N GLU A 53 23.95 -12.60 9.45
CA GLU A 53 23.96 -13.93 8.82
C GLU A 53 22.57 -14.40 8.35
N GLU A 54 21.50 -14.03 9.08
CA GLU A 54 20.12 -14.39 8.71
C GLU A 54 19.68 -13.71 7.40
N ALA A 55 20.14 -12.48 7.12
CA ALA A 55 19.80 -11.74 5.92
C ALA A 55 20.29 -12.44 4.64
N SER A 56 21.36 -13.23 4.72
CA SER A 56 21.91 -14.00 3.60
C SER A 56 20.91 -15.01 3.01
N ARG A 57 19.89 -15.43 3.77
CA ARG A 57 18.81 -16.28 3.23
C ARG A 57 17.97 -15.58 2.16
N HIS A 58 17.99 -14.24 2.12
CA HIS A 58 17.24 -13.43 1.16
C HIS A 58 18.08 -13.04 -0.07
N LYS A 59 19.19 -13.74 -0.32
CA LYS A 59 20.06 -13.50 -1.49
C LYS A 59 19.32 -13.61 -2.82
N GLY A 60 18.48 -14.63 -2.99
CA GLY A 60 17.66 -14.81 -4.19
C GLY A 60 16.77 -13.60 -4.48
N PHE A 61 16.07 -13.10 -3.45
CA PHE A 61 15.29 -11.87 -3.53
C PHE A 61 16.13 -10.65 -3.92
N CYS A 62 17.29 -10.46 -3.28
CA CYS A 62 18.20 -9.35 -3.61
C CYS A 62 18.60 -9.39 -5.09
N ILE A 63 19.00 -10.56 -5.61
CA ILE A 63 19.42 -10.70 -7.00
C ILE A 63 18.27 -10.35 -7.96
N ARG A 64 17.07 -10.87 -7.70
CA ARG A 64 15.89 -10.59 -8.53
C ARG A 64 15.55 -9.11 -8.51
N LEU A 65 15.56 -8.47 -7.34
CA LEU A 65 15.29 -7.04 -7.22
C LEU A 65 16.36 -6.20 -7.94
N MET A 66 17.65 -6.49 -7.78
CA MET A 66 18.74 -5.75 -8.43
C MET A 66 18.74 -5.90 -9.97
N LYS A 67 18.36 -7.08 -10.48
CA LYS A 67 18.12 -7.30 -11.92
C LYS A 67 16.92 -6.49 -12.40
N ASN A 68 15.82 -6.51 -11.65
CA ASN A 68 14.63 -5.73 -11.98
C ASN A 68 14.87 -4.22 -11.85
N LEU A 69 15.80 -3.77 -11.02
CA LEU A 69 16.27 -2.38 -10.95
C LEU A 69 17.29 -2.03 -12.04
N ARG A 70 17.66 -2.98 -12.90
CA ARG A 70 18.62 -2.78 -14.00
C ARG A 70 19.99 -2.30 -13.51
N TYR A 71 20.43 -2.78 -12.35
CA TYR A 71 21.63 -2.27 -11.68
C TYR A 71 22.94 -2.37 -12.50
N PHE A 72 23.11 -3.42 -13.32
CA PHE A 72 24.27 -3.58 -14.22
C PHE A 72 23.93 -3.34 -15.70
N SER A 73 22.80 -2.71 -15.99
CA SER A 73 22.35 -2.51 -17.37
C SER A 73 23.18 -1.45 -18.12
N SER A 74 23.18 -1.55 -19.46
CA SER A 74 23.80 -0.59 -20.36
C SER A 74 22.94 0.67 -20.55
N GLU A 75 23.46 1.66 -21.28
CA GLU A 75 22.77 2.94 -21.54
C GLU A 75 21.42 2.78 -22.28
N ASP A 76 21.30 1.83 -23.21
CA ASP A 76 20.04 1.60 -23.95
C ASP A 76 18.89 1.12 -23.05
N ASP A 77 19.22 0.49 -21.92
CA ASP A 77 18.25 0.02 -20.93
C ASP A 77 17.72 1.15 -20.03
N TYR A 78 18.35 2.32 -20.04
CA TYR A 78 17.98 3.49 -19.21
C TYR A 78 16.51 3.84 -19.45
N TYR A 79 16.11 4.04 -20.70
CA TYR A 79 14.76 4.47 -21.07
C TYR A 79 13.63 3.49 -20.65
N ASN A 80 13.98 2.29 -20.19
CA ASN A 80 13.02 1.30 -19.72
C ASN A 80 12.61 1.47 -18.24
N LEU A 81 13.26 2.34 -17.45
CA LEU A 81 12.92 2.59 -16.03
C LEU A 81 11.86 3.71 -15.83
N THR A 82 10.69 3.58 -16.44
CA THR A 82 9.62 4.57 -16.25
C THR A 82 9.04 4.55 -14.84
N GLN A 83 8.44 5.68 -14.40
CA GLN A 83 7.73 5.78 -13.12
C GLN A 83 6.67 4.66 -12.95
N GLU A 84 5.92 4.38 -14.01
CA GLU A 84 4.95 3.28 -14.06
C GLU A 84 5.61 1.94 -13.74
N ARG A 85 6.74 1.63 -14.40
CA ARG A 85 7.47 0.39 -14.16
C ARG A 85 7.98 0.31 -12.71
N CYS A 86 8.45 1.42 -12.15
CA CYS A 86 8.89 1.47 -10.75
C CYS A 86 7.73 1.23 -9.77
N ASN A 87 6.54 1.79 -10.02
CA ASN A 87 5.37 1.56 -9.18
C ASN A 87 4.91 0.09 -9.22
N ILE A 88 4.96 -0.55 -10.39
CA ILE A 88 4.72 -1.99 -10.55
C ILE A 88 5.78 -2.79 -9.78
N LEU A 89 7.06 -2.41 -9.89
CA LEU A 89 8.17 -3.07 -9.21
C LEU A 89 8.04 -2.97 -7.69
N PHE A 90 7.64 -1.80 -7.17
CA PHE A 90 7.40 -1.62 -5.74
C PHE A 90 6.23 -2.47 -5.25
N ASN A 91 5.13 -2.57 -6.00
CA ASN A 91 4.04 -3.46 -5.66
C ASN A 91 4.51 -4.92 -5.56
N TRP A 92 5.25 -5.39 -6.56
CA TRP A 92 5.87 -6.72 -6.58
C TRP A 92 6.79 -6.96 -5.38
N MET A 93 7.67 -5.99 -5.11
CA MET A 93 8.61 -6.03 -4.00
C MET A 93 7.88 -6.17 -2.66
N TYR A 94 6.86 -5.35 -2.40
CA TYR A 94 6.10 -5.39 -1.15
C TYR A 94 5.29 -6.70 -0.98
N LYS A 95 4.79 -7.28 -2.08
CA LYS A 95 4.14 -8.60 -2.04
C LYS A 95 5.13 -9.67 -1.57
N LEU A 96 6.30 -9.76 -2.21
CA LEU A 96 7.34 -10.72 -1.82
C LEU A 96 7.87 -10.48 -0.41
N MET A 97 7.99 -9.22 0.02
CA MET A 97 8.41 -8.91 1.38
C MET A 97 7.48 -9.55 2.41
N ASN A 98 6.17 -9.46 2.19
CA ASN A 98 5.17 -10.06 3.08
C ASN A 98 5.22 -11.59 3.02
N GLU A 99 5.32 -12.18 1.82
CA GLU A 99 5.32 -13.63 1.64
C GLU A 99 6.57 -14.32 2.19
N GLN A 100 7.72 -13.64 2.10
CA GLN A 100 9.02 -14.20 2.47
C GLN A 100 9.54 -13.64 3.81
N ASN A 101 8.75 -12.84 4.52
CA ASN A 101 9.14 -12.17 5.77
C ASN A 101 10.44 -11.36 5.64
N ILE A 102 10.62 -10.66 4.52
CA ILE A 102 11.79 -9.78 4.30
C ILE A 102 11.56 -8.50 5.08
N THR A 103 12.53 -8.15 5.93
CA THR A 103 12.44 -6.95 6.76
C THR A 103 12.79 -5.70 5.97
N SER A 104 12.23 -4.54 6.36
CA SER A 104 12.53 -3.26 5.71
C SER A 104 14.02 -2.92 5.76
N ASN A 105 14.77 -3.39 6.76
CA ASN A 105 16.22 -3.17 6.86
C ASN A 105 16.99 -3.72 5.65
N ILE A 106 16.57 -4.86 5.11
CA ILE A 106 17.17 -5.43 3.90
C ILE A 106 16.91 -4.53 2.69
N ILE A 107 15.69 -4.02 2.56
CA ILE A 107 15.32 -3.10 1.47
C ILE A 107 16.07 -1.79 1.58
N TYR A 108 16.19 -1.22 2.78
CA TYR A 108 16.94 0.00 3.03
C TYR A 108 18.39 -0.14 2.57
N LYS A 109 19.08 -1.20 2.98
CA LYS A 109 20.48 -1.45 2.60
C LYS A 109 20.65 -1.69 1.10
N LEU A 110 19.71 -2.37 0.47
CA LEU A 110 19.73 -2.59 -0.98
C LEU A 110 19.58 -1.27 -1.74
N PHE A 111 18.61 -0.43 -1.37
CA PHE A 111 18.40 0.86 -2.04
C PHE A 111 19.46 1.91 -1.69
N GLU A 112 20.06 1.85 -0.50
CA GLU A 112 21.25 2.65 -0.15
C GLU A 112 22.36 2.37 -1.16
N ARG A 113 22.74 1.10 -1.32
CA ARG A 113 23.78 0.69 -2.27
C ARG A 113 23.44 1.04 -3.71
N TYR A 114 22.19 0.76 -4.12
CA TYR A 114 21.69 1.09 -5.45
C TYR A 114 21.82 2.60 -5.73
N ASN A 115 21.36 3.46 -4.82
CA ASN A 115 21.39 4.91 -5.00
C ASN A 115 22.83 5.45 -5.04
N GLU A 116 23.71 4.98 -4.16
CA GLU A 116 25.13 5.37 -4.15
C GLU A 116 25.80 5.11 -5.49
N ASP A 117 25.62 3.91 -6.05
CA ASP A 117 26.25 3.55 -7.31
C ASP A 117 25.65 4.30 -8.49
N MET A 118 24.34 4.46 -8.54
CA MET A 118 23.68 5.24 -9.59
C MET A 118 24.15 6.70 -9.57
N GLN A 119 24.30 7.30 -8.39
CA GLN A 119 24.86 8.64 -8.23
C GLN A 119 26.32 8.71 -8.70
N SER A 120 27.15 7.71 -8.36
CA SER A 120 28.55 7.65 -8.81
C SER A 120 28.67 7.61 -10.34
N GLN A 121 27.69 6.98 -11.00
CA GLN A 121 27.58 6.89 -12.45
C GLN A 121 26.87 8.10 -13.09
N LYS A 122 26.40 9.06 -12.28
CA LYS A 122 25.56 10.19 -12.72
C LYS A 122 24.28 9.76 -13.44
N ASN A 123 23.76 8.58 -13.09
CA ASN A 123 22.52 8.05 -13.62
C ASN A 123 21.34 8.57 -12.78
N HIS A 124 20.44 9.33 -13.41
CA HIS A 124 19.27 9.94 -12.77
C HIS A 124 17.96 9.21 -13.07
N ASN A 125 17.94 8.24 -13.99
CA ASN A 125 16.73 7.48 -14.30
C ASN A 125 16.72 6.18 -13.52
N ILE A 126 16.29 6.32 -12.27
CA ILE A 126 16.30 5.27 -11.27
C ILE A 126 14.92 5.17 -10.62
N CYS A 127 14.63 4.03 -10.03
CA CYS A 127 13.46 3.92 -9.17
C CYS A 127 13.77 4.52 -7.80
N HIS A 128 13.23 5.69 -7.52
CA HIS A 128 13.44 6.38 -6.24
C HIS A 128 12.66 5.70 -5.10
N TYR A 129 13.40 5.07 -4.20
CA TYR A 129 12.85 4.51 -2.96
C TYR A 129 13.12 5.44 -1.78
N PHE A 130 12.05 6.03 -1.24
CA PHE A 130 12.13 6.99 -0.13
C PHE A 130 12.06 6.26 1.21
N GLN A 131 13.23 5.89 1.76
CA GLN A 131 13.33 5.12 3.00
C GLN A 131 12.65 5.75 4.22
N TYR A 132 12.61 7.08 4.28
CA TYR A 132 12.03 7.85 5.38
C TYR A 132 10.51 7.99 5.29
N ASN A 133 9.93 7.63 4.14
CA ASN A 133 8.48 7.65 3.96
C ASN A 133 7.91 6.32 4.46
N LYS A 134 7.44 6.31 5.70
CA LYS A 134 6.76 5.15 6.28
C LYS A 134 5.39 4.95 5.63
N ILE A 135 5.33 4.08 4.62
CA ILE A 135 4.09 3.78 3.92
C ILE A 135 3.40 2.58 4.59
N HIS A 136 2.30 2.85 5.30
CA HIS A 136 1.45 1.79 5.83
C HIS A 136 0.63 1.12 4.72
N LYS A 137 0.54 -0.22 4.78
CA LYS A 137 -0.10 -1.07 3.73
C LYS A 137 0.40 -0.70 2.32
N PRO A 138 1.70 -0.83 2.05
CA PRO A 138 2.31 -0.30 0.85
C PRO A 138 1.82 -0.94 -0.46
N ILE A 139 1.36 -2.20 -0.42
CA ILE A 139 0.70 -2.86 -1.56
C ILE A 139 -0.55 -2.07 -2.02
N ASN A 140 -1.37 -1.60 -1.07
CA ASN A 140 -2.56 -0.82 -1.37
C ASN A 140 -2.20 0.55 -1.97
N ILE A 141 -1.16 1.20 -1.45
CA ILE A 141 -0.72 2.52 -1.94
C ILE A 141 -0.12 2.41 -3.34
N THR A 142 0.75 1.42 -3.57
CA THR A 142 1.33 1.20 -4.89
C THR A 142 0.28 0.81 -5.93
N LEU A 143 -0.80 0.13 -5.55
CA LEU A 143 -1.93 -0.13 -6.44
C LEU A 143 -2.62 1.17 -6.88
N LEU A 144 -2.79 2.15 -5.98
CA LEU A 144 -3.31 3.48 -6.33
C LEU A 144 -2.31 4.29 -7.18
N ASP A 145 -1.01 4.11 -6.98
CA ASP A 145 0.01 4.69 -7.87
C ASP A 145 -0.09 4.09 -9.28
N ILE A 146 -0.22 2.76 -9.41
CA ILE A 146 -0.44 2.07 -10.70
C ILE A 146 -1.72 2.57 -11.39
N PHE A 147 -2.80 2.79 -10.63
CA PHE A 147 -4.02 3.41 -11.15
C PHE A 147 -3.74 4.77 -11.79
N ASN A 148 -2.96 5.63 -11.11
CA ASN A 148 -2.64 6.97 -11.62
C ASN A 148 -1.84 6.89 -12.93
N ASP A 149 -0.85 6.00 -13.00
CA ASP A 149 -0.03 5.81 -14.20
C ASP A 149 -0.84 5.27 -15.39
N ASN A 150 -1.93 4.54 -15.11
CA ASN A 150 -2.76 3.87 -16.11
C ASN A 150 -4.12 4.54 -16.34
N ILE A 151 -4.31 5.78 -15.88
CA ILE A 151 -5.62 6.47 -15.94
C ILE A 151 -6.19 6.57 -17.37
N SER A 152 -5.32 6.74 -18.37
CA SER A 152 -5.71 6.79 -19.79
C SER A 152 -6.25 5.44 -20.30
N ASN A 153 -5.63 4.34 -19.89
CA ASN A 153 -6.07 2.98 -20.24
C ASN A 153 -7.41 2.66 -19.57
N ILE A 154 -7.57 3.07 -18.31
CA ILE A 154 -8.82 2.94 -17.54
C ILE A 154 -9.95 3.74 -18.19
N GLU A 155 -9.69 5.01 -18.53
CA GLU A 155 -10.65 5.87 -19.24
C GLU A 155 -11.09 5.25 -20.57
N THR A 156 -10.13 4.76 -21.35
CA THR A 156 -10.39 4.09 -22.62
C THR A 156 -11.25 2.84 -22.43
N ALA A 157 -10.97 2.04 -21.39
CA ALA A 157 -11.77 0.86 -21.06
C ALA A 157 -13.22 1.23 -20.70
N LEU A 158 -13.42 2.28 -19.88
CA LEU A 158 -14.74 2.77 -19.47
C LEU A 158 -15.59 3.31 -20.64
N LYS A 159 -14.96 3.84 -21.68
CA LYS A 159 -15.63 4.42 -22.85
C LYS A 159 -16.09 3.40 -23.89
N LYS A 160 -15.59 2.17 -23.86
CA LYS A 160 -16.00 1.10 -24.80
C LYS A 160 -17.44 0.64 -24.49
N LYS A 161 -18.43 1.33 -25.06
CA LYS A 161 -19.85 1.00 -24.91
C LYS A 161 -20.10 -0.47 -25.29
N ASP A 162 -20.97 -1.13 -24.52
CA ASP A 162 -21.40 -2.51 -24.73
C ASP A 162 -20.27 -3.55 -24.83
N SER A 163 -19.14 -3.28 -24.17
CA SER A 163 -17.99 -4.18 -24.10
C SER A 163 -17.78 -4.73 -22.68
N PRO A 164 -17.35 -6.00 -22.54
CA PRO A 164 -16.81 -6.53 -21.28
C PRO A 164 -15.71 -5.63 -20.68
N SER A 165 -14.96 -4.90 -21.52
CA SER A 165 -13.94 -3.94 -21.08
C SER A 165 -14.50 -2.79 -20.23
N ARG A 166 -15.73 -2.34 -20.48
CA ARG A 166 -16.36 -1.28 -19.67
C ARG A 166 -16.70 -1.76 -18.27
N ASN A 167 -17.18 -2.99 -18.16
CA ASN A 167 -17.50 -3.61 -16.88
C ASN A 167 -16.23 -3.87 -16.06
N THR A 168 -15.19 -4.45 -16.68
CA THR A 168 -13.90 -4.70 -16.01
C THR A 168 -13.20 -3.39 -15.62
N GLY A 169 -13.23 -2.37 -16.48
CA GLY A 169 -12.75 -1.02 -16.14
C GLY A 169 -13.48 -0.41 -14.95
N ARG A 170 -14.82 -0.50 -14.91
CA ARG A 170 -15.62 -0.03 -13.77
C ARG A 170 -15.31 -0.82 -12.50
N ASN A 171 -15.19 -2.14 -12.57
CA ASN A 171 -14.84 -3.00 -11.45
C ASN A 171 -13.46 -2.61 -10.86
N PHE A 172 -12.47 -2.39 -11.71
CA PHE A 172 -11.14 -1.94 -11.28
C PHE A 172 -11.21 -0.60 -10.52
N VAL A 173 -11.95 0.37 -11.07
CA VAL A 173 -12.18 1.66 -10.42
C VAL A 173 -12.85 1.49 -9.05
N CYS A 174 -13.86 0.64 -8.96
CA CYS A 174 -14.57 0.36 -7.71
C CYS A 174 -13.65 -0.19 -6.61
N GLU A 175 -12.76 -1.13 -6.95
CA GLU A 175 -11.79 -1.66 -5.99
C GLU A 175 -10.78 -0.59 -5.56
N CYS A 176 -10.30 0.26 -6.48
CA CYS A 176 -9.42 1.38 -6.14
C CYS A 176 -10.11 2.39 -5.20
N VAL A 177 -11.38 2.73 -5.46
CA VAL A 177 -12.16 3.62 -4.59
C VAL A 177 -12.37 2.99 -3.20
N LYS A 178 -12.58 1.67 -3.13
CA LYS A 178 -12.68 0.94 -1.86
C LYS A 178 -11.36 1.00 -1.09
N ILE A 179 -10.24 0.74 -1.75
CA ILE A 179 -8.90 0.86 -1.14
C ILE A 179 -8.68 2.28 -0.62
N TYR A 180 -8.95 3.30 -1.45
CA TYR A 180 -8.83 4.70 -1.05
C TYR A 180 -9.65 5.00 0.21
N LYS A 181 -10.92 4.58 0.23
CA LYS A 181 -11.82 4.77 1.38
C LYS A 181 -11.25 4.15 2.65
N ASP A 182 -10.87 2.87 2.58
CA ASP A 182 -10.39 2.12 3.73
C ASP A 182 -9.08 2.71 4.26
N MET A 183 -8.15 3.05 3.37
CA MET A 183 -6.88 3.70 3.72
C MET A 183 -7.08 5.09 4.30
N ASN A 184 -7.94 5.92 3.70
CA ASN A 184 -8.23 7.27 4.18
C ASN A 184 -8.88 7.24 5.57
N ASN A 185 -9.82 6.33 5.79
CA ASN A 185 -10.47 6.15 7.08
C ASN A 185 -9.47 5.72 8.15
N LEU A 186 -8.58 4.77 7.85
CA LEU A 186 -7.62 4.24 8.82
C LEU A 186 -6.53 5.26 9.19
N TYR A 187 -5.98 5.98 8.21
CA TYR A 187 -4.74 6.74 8.40
C TYR A 187 -4.91 8.27 8.36
N CYS A 188 -5.94 8.80 7.70
CA CYS A 188 -6.04 10.24 7.44
C CYS A 188 -7.21 10.92 8.14
N ALA A 189 -8.33 10.21 8.31
CA ALA A 189 -9.50 10.73 9.01
C ALA A 189 -9.19 11.10 10.47
N ASN A 190 -9.92 12.09 10.98
CA ASN A 190 -9.84 12.57 12.37
C ASN A 190 -8.48 13.14 12.79
N GLY A 191 -7.78 13.82 11.89
CA GLY A 191 -6.50 14.48 12.21
C GLY A 191 -5.30 13.52 12.31
N ARG A 192 -5.50 12.22 12.06
CA ARG A 192 -4.40 11.23 12.04
C ARG A 192 -3.35 11.55 10.98
N GLY A 193 -3.73 12.19 9.88
CA GLY A 193 -2.79 12.61 8.84
C GLY A 193 -1.77 13.67 9.26
N ILE A 194 -1.92 14.30 10.43
CA ILE A 194 -0.96 15.26 10.99
C ILE A 194 0.18 14.53 11.73
N ASN A 195 0.02 13.24 12.04
CA ASN A 195 1.11 12.42 12.57
C ASN A 195 2.12 12.13 11.45
N ASP A 196 3.41 12.41 11.69
CA ASP A 196 4.51 12.15 10.77
C ASP A 196 4.48 10.71 10.23
N ASP A 197 4.06 9.74 11.05
CA ASP A 197 3.91 8.33 10.69
C ASP A 197 2.91 8.07 9.53
N TYR A 198 1.91 8.93 9.36
CA TYR A 198 0.83 8.74 8.37
C TYR A 198 0.83 9.79 7.26
N SER A 199 1.63 10.85 7.42
CA SER A 199 1.77 11.96 6.47
C SER A 199 1.97 11.48 5.03
N SER A 200 2.89 10.52 4.82
CA SER A 200 3.22 9.97 3.50
C SER A 200 2.05 9.24 2.84
N VAL A 201 1.29 8.45 3.62
CA VAL A 201 0.08 7.77 3.16
C VAL A 201 -0.98 8.79 2.76
N CYS A 202 -1.22 9.80 3.59
CA CYS A 202 -2.23 10.82 3.31
C CYS A 202 -1.87 11.70 2.10
N LEU A 203 -0.57 11.97 1.90
CA LEU A 203 -0.09 12.65 0.69
C LEU A 203 -0.41 11.84 -0.56
N LYS A 204 -0.09 10.53 -0.55
CA LYS A 204 -0.39 9.60 -1.66
C LYS A 204 -1.89 9.50 -1.94
N LEU A 205 -2.72 9.41 -0.90
CA LEU A 205 -4.18 9.39 -1.05
C LEU A 205 -4.72 10.72 -1.60
N THR A 206 -4.12 11.85 -1.22
CA THR A 206 -4.47 13.17 -1.76
C THR A 206 -4.13 13.26 -3.25
N GLN A 207 -2.96 12.76 -3.65
CA GLN A 207 -2.56 12.67 -5.06
C GLN A 207 -3.52 11.79 -5.86
N PHE A 208 -3.85 10.60 -5.35
CA PHE A 208 -4.88 9.74 -5.94
C PHE A 208 -6.22 10.46 -6.09
N LYS A 209 -6.73 11.12 -5.03
CA LYS A 209 -8.01 11.86 -5.09
C LYS A 209 -7.96 12.94 -6.18
N SER A 210 -6.87 13.70 -6.25
CA SER A 210 -6.70 14.75 -7.26
C SER A 210 -6.73 14.18 -8.67
N SER A 211 -5.93 13.15 -8.93
CA SER A 211 -5.84 12.51 -10.25
C SER A 211 -7.17 11.88 -10.66
N TYR A 212 -7.79 11.14 -9.75
CA TYR A 212 -9.11 10.54 -9.93
C TYR A 212 -10.16 11.58 -10.33
N MET A 213 -10.27 12.65 -9.55
CA MET A 213 -11.31 13.65 -9.78
C MET A 213 -11.07 14.40 -11.09
N ARG A 214 -9.83 14.86 -11.33
CA ARG A 214 -9.48 15.71 -12.46
C ARG A 214 -9.44 14.97 -13.79
N TYR A 215 -8.81 13.80 -13.83
CA TYR A 215 -8.49 13.11 -15.08
C TYR A 215 -9.44 11.95 -15.40
N LEU A 216 -10.25 11.49 -14.45
CA LEU A 216 -11.21 10.41 -14.68
C LEU A 216 -12.65 10.83 -14.39
N TYR A 217 -12.98 11.26 -13.16
CA TYR A 217 -14.36 11.46 -12.72
C TYR A 217 -15.08 12.59 -13.45
N TYR A 218 -14.46 13.77 -13.55
CA TYR A 218 -15.04 14.92 -14.26
C TYR A 218 -14.85 14.85 -15.77
N LYS A 219 -14.11 13.87 -16.27
CA LYS A 219 -13.84 13.72 -17.69
C LYS A 219 -14.99 12.97 -18.38
N ASP A 220 -15.44 13.51 -19.51
CA ASP A 220 -16.37 12.86 -20.44
C ASP A 220 -17.63 12.23 -19.80
N ASN A 221 -18.17 12.89 -18.75
CA ASN A 221 -19.36 12.44 -18.00
C ASN A 221 -19.26 11.02 -17.42
N LEU A 222 -18.04 10.55 -17.12
CA LEU A 222 -17.82 9.26 -16.45
C LEU A 222 -18.40 9.23 -15.03
N SER A 223 -18.67 10.39 -14.41
CA SER A 223 -19.35 10.53 -13.12
C SER A 223 -20.68 9.76 -13.01
N SER A 224 -21.37 9.50 -14.12
CA SER A 224 -22.59 8.70 -14.16
C SER A 224 -22.35 7.20 -13.93
N ILE A 225 -21.15 6.70 -14.18
CA ILE A 225 -20.83 5.26 -14.15
C ILE A 225 -19.77 4.86 -13.11
N ILE A 226 -18.95 5.79 -12.64
CA ILE A 226 -17.96 5.53 -11.59
C ILE A 226 -18.31 6.26 -10.28
N PRO A 227 -17.85 5.73 -9.12
CA PRO A 227 -18.17 6.33 -7.83
C PRO A 227 -17.58 7.74 -7.63
N SER A 228 -18.30 8.61 -6.93
CA SER A 228 -17.73 9.84 -6.39
C SER A 228 -16.85 9.56 -5.17
N LEU A 229 -15.74 10.29 -5.03
CA LEU A 229 -14.91 10.28 -3.83
C LEU A 229 -15.48 11.14 -2.67
N ASP A 230 -16.50 11.95 -2.94
CA ASP A 230 -17.16 12.76 -1.90
C ASP A 230 -18.42 12.08 -1.33
N ASN A 231 -19.05 11.18 -2.10
CA ASN A 231 -20.24 10.40 -1.70
C ASN A 231 -19.97 8.89 -1.72
N ILE A 232 -18.77 8.47 -1.30
CA ILE A 232 -18.23 7.11 -1.54
C ILE A 232 -19.19 5.99 -1.14
N ASN A 233 -19.84 6.07 0.04
CA ASN A 233 -20.68 4.99 0.54
C ASN A 233 -21.85 4.68 -0.40
N ASN A 234 -22.61 5.71 -0.76
CA ASN A 234 -23.79 5.57 -1.60
C ASN A 234 -23.40 5.24 -3.04
N ASP A 235 -22.33 5.87 -3.53
CA ASP A 235 -21.88 5.68 -4.90
C ASP A 235 -21.24 4.30 -5.14
N LEU A 236 -20.49 3.76 -4.17
CA LEU A 236 -20.02 2.37 -4.25
C LEU A 236 -21.21 1.40 -4.30
N PHE A 237 -22.23 1.61 -3.47
CA PHE A 237 -23.43 0.77 -3.49
C PHE A 237 -24.15 0.85 -4.85
N ALA A 238 -24.38 2.06 -5.36
CA ALA A 238 -25.16 2.26 -6.58
C ALA A 238 -24.42 1.90 -7.88
N LYS A 239 -23.08 2.05 -7.91
CA LYS A 239 -22.30 1.97 -9.15
C LYS A 239 -21.34 0.78 -9.22
N CYS A 240 -21.17 0.03 -8.14
CA CYS A 240 -20.26 -1.11 -8.07
C CYS A 240 -21.01 -2.41 -7.71
N PRO A 241 -21.51 -3.18 -8.70
CA PRO A 241 -22.35 -4.36 -8.45
C PRO A 241 -21.66 -5.46 -7.63
N GLU A 242 -20.33 -5.60 -7.73
CA GLU A 242 -19.59 -6.59 -6.95
C GLU A 242 -19.42 -6.18 -5.47
N TYR A 243 -19.48 -4.88 -5.18
CA TYR A 243 -19.44 -4.38 -3.81
C TYR A 243 -20.72 -4.75 -3.05
N GLU A 244 -21.88 -4.63 -3.70
CA GLU A 244 -23.18 -5.04 -3.16
C GLU A 244 -23.19 -6.53 -2.78
N LYS A 245 -22.77 -7.42 -3.69
CA LYS A 245 -22.70 -8.87 -3.43
C LYS A 245 -21.83 -9.24 -2.23
N ARG A 246 -20.74 -8.51 -1.99
CA ARG A 246 -19.85 -8.77 -0.83
C ARG A 246 -20.43 -8.27 0.49
N LEU A 247 -21.19 -7.16 0.48
CA LEU A 247 -21.90 -6.69 1.66
C LEU A 247 -23.02 -7.66 2.08
N GLU A 248 -23.75 -8.21 1.11
CA GLU A 248 -24.79 -9.21 1.36
C GLU A 248 -24.21 -10.47 2.01
N LEU A 249 -23.12 -11.01 1.45
CA LEU A 249 -22.42 -12.19 2.00
C LEU A 249 -21.86 -11.96 3.41
N GLY A 250 -21.35 -10.76 3.71
CA GLY A 250 -20.87 -10.41 5.06
C GLY A 250 -21.99 -10.23 6.08
N SER A 251 -23.18 -9.82 5.64
CA SER A 251 -24.35 -9.66 6.51
C SER A 251 -24.99 -11.00 6.89
N ASP A 252 -24.94 -11.99 6.00
CA ASP A 252 -25.55 -13.31 6.23
C ASP A 252 -24.74 -14.12 7.25
N GLY A 253 -23.40 -14.00 7.23
CA GLY A 253 -22.53 -14.57 8.26
C GLY A 253 -22.80 -14.05 9.67
N ARG A 254 -23.28 -12.80 9.80
CA ARG A 254 -23.64 -12.19 11.09
C ARG A 254 -25.01 -12.67 11.61
N LYS A 255 -25.96 -12.92 10.71
CA LYS A 255 -27.28 -13.49 11.05
C LYS A 255 -27.19 -14.94 11.54
N THR A 256 -26.21 -15.70 11.07
CA THR A 256 -25.99 -17.08 11.52
C THR A 256 -25.45 -17.14 12.95
N GLN A 257 -24.74 -16.12 13.42
CA GLN A 257 -24.15 -16.09 14.78
C GLN A 257 -25.16 -15.64 15.85
N GLU A 258 -26.16 -14.81 15.49
CA GLU A 258 -27.25 -14.42 16.40
C GLU A 258 -28.29 -15.53 16.60
N ARG A 259 -28.41 -16.49 15.68
CA ARG A 259 -29.37 -17.61 15.78
C ARG A 259 -28.97 -18.75 16.74
N TYR A 260 -27.74 -18.77 17.25
CA TYR A 260 -27.26 -19.81 18.18
C TYR A 260 -27.26 -19.38 19.66
N SER A 261 -27.73 -18.17 20.00
CA SER A 261 -27.71 -17.65 21.39
C SER A 261 -29.07 -17.50 22.07
N GLU A 262 -30.15 -17.95 21.45
CA GLU A 262 -31.46 -18.03 22.12
C GLU A 262 -32.02 -19.44 21.94
N ASN A 263 -31.80 -20.29 22.93
CA ASN A 263 -32.79 -21.23 23.48
C ASN A 263 -32.13 -22.15 24.52
N GLY A 264 -32.54 -22.02 25.79
CA GLY A 264 -32.13 -22.95 26.83
C GLY A 264 -32.47 -22.52 28.26
N LEU A 265 -33.68 -22.04 28.52
CA LEU A 265 -34.23 -22.00 29.88
C LEU A 265 -35.16 -23.20 30.05
N ASN A 266 -34.83 -24.10 30.98
CA ASN A 266 -35.81 -24.68 31.91
C ASN A 266 -35.14 -25.32 33.14
N PRO A 267 -35.85 -25.41 34.28
CA PRO A 267 -35.29 -25.55 35.62
C PRO A 267 -35.49 -26.95 36.23
N ALA A 268 -34.63 -27.35 37.19
CA ALA A 268 -34.94 -28.38 38.19
C ALA A 268 -33.94 -28.29 39.37
N THR A 269 -34.37 -27.92 40.57
CA THR A 269 -34.86 -28.75 41.70
C THR A 269 -33.75 -29.27 42.63
N GLU A 270 -33.97 -28.99 43.91
CA GLU A 270 -33.14 -29.20 45.10
C GLU A 270 -33.16 -30.67 45.59
N GLY A 271 -32.04 -31.18 46.13
CA GLY A 271 -31.96 -32.55 46.68
C GLY A 271 -30.60 -33.06 47.20
N GLN A 272 -30.22 -32.61 48.41
CA GLN A 272 -29.55 -33.30 49.54
C GLN A 272 -28.48 -34.44 49.40
N ARG A 273 -27.27 -34.13 49.94
CA ARG A 273 -26.24 -34.89 50.74
C ARG A 273 -25.77 -36.31 50.37
N ILE A 274 -24.44 -36.53 50.41
CA ILE A 274 -23.68 -37.34 51.42
C ILE A 274 -22.14 -37.17 51.27
N PHE A 275 -21.46 -37.17 52.41
CA PHE A 275 -20.01 -37.12 52.66
C PHE A 275 -19.23 -38.35 52.17
N SER A 276 -17.95 -38.19 51.81
CA SER A 276 -16.84 -39.07 52.23
C SER A 276 -15.47 -38.39 52.04
N GLU A 277 -14.65 -38.51 53.08
CA GLU A 277 -13.40 -37.83 53.36
C GLU A 277 -12.25 -38.86 53.28
N ALA A 278 -11.07 -38.51 52.72
CA ALA A 278 -9.75 -38.94 53.19
C ALA A 278 -8.63 -38.46 52.24
N GLY A 279 -7.57 -37.88 52.82
CA GLY A 279 -6.25 -37.79 52.16
C GLY A 279 -5.54 -36.43 52.18
N ARG A 280 -5.16 -35.92 53.37
CA ARG A 280 -4.20 -34.81 53.58
C ARG A 280 -2.80 -35.19 53.06
N THR A 281 -2.09 -34.21 52.47
CA THR A 281 -0.75 -33.78 52.95
C THR A 281 -0.55 -32.29 52.69
N THR A 282 0.08 -31.65 53.68
CA THR A 282 0.25 -30.22 53.94
C THR A 282 1.50 -29.62 53.30
N ASN A 283 1.48 -28.29 53.11
CA ASN A 283 2.42 -27.26 53.62
C ASN A 283 2.07 -25.93 52.89
N LEU A 284 1.39 -24.95 53.50
CA LEU A 284 1.82 -23.97 54.52
C LEU A 284 3.07 -23.18 54.05
N GLY A 285 3.04 -21.86 53.83
CA GLY A 285 2.02 -20.83 54.06
C GLY A 285 2.39 -19.54 53.31
N ASP A 286 1.88 -18.35 53.61
CA ASP A 286 0.85 -17.93 54.54
C ASP A 286 0.57 -16.43 54.23
N PHE A 287 -0.69 -16.01 54.40
CA PHE A 287 -1.22 -14.65 54.62
C PHE A 287 -1.29 -13.57 53.50
N THR A 288 -2.54 -13.29 53.10
CA THR A 288 -3.15 -11.99 52.66
C THR A 288 -3.75 -11.28 53.92
N PRO A 289 -4.42 -10.09 53.92
CA PRO A 289 -4.67 -9.07 52.87
C PRO A 289 -4.70 -7.58 53.33
N ALA A 290 -5.04 -6.71 52.36
CA ALA A 290 -5.83 -5.46 52.47
C ALA A 290 -5.14 -4.10 52.68
N GLY A 291 -5.55 -3.13 51.83
CA GLY A 291 -5.27 -1.71 52.00
C GLY A 291 -5.40 -0.89 50.71
N ARG A 292 -6.63 -0.66 50.23
CA ARG A 292 -6.93 0.42 49.26
C ARG A 292 -7.12 1.72 50.05
N LEU A 293 -6.57 2.85 49.59
CA LEU A 293 -7.28 4.13 49.33
C LEU A 293 -6.37 5.39 49.24
N VAL A 294 -6.57 6.14 48.14
CA VAL A 294 -6.46 7.59 47.83
C VAL A 294 -5.12 8.37 47.70
N ASN A 295 -5.03 9.08 46.56
CA ASN A 295 -4.13 10.20 46.20
C ASN A 295 -4.42 11.49 47.03
N PRO A 296 -3.53 12.50 47.08
CA PRO A 296 -3.59 13.61 46.09
C PRO A 296 -2.28 14.39 45.76
N LYS A 297 -2.27 14.95 44.53
CA LYS A 297 -1.66 16.22 44.05
C LYS A 297 -0.18 16.56 44.34
N LEU A 298 0.55 16.94 43.28
CA LEU A 298 1.23 18.25 43.19
C LEU A 298 1.59 18.58 41.72
N ARG A 299 1.44 19.86 41.40
CA ARG A 299 1.56 20.49 40.08
C ARG A 299 2.58 21.60 40.24
N THR A 300 3.72 21.54 39.56
CA THR A 300 4.54 22.75 39.32
C THR A 300 5.45 22.60 38.10
N THR A 301 5.31 23.62 37.25
CA THR A 301 6.14 24.16 36.16
C THR A 301 7.65 23.89 36.17
N GLY A 302 8.19 23.69 34.97
CA GLY A 302 9.60 23.89 34.64
C GLY A 302 9.83 23.89 33.12
N MET A 303 9.66 25.05 32.48
CA MET A 303 10.21 25.31 31.15
C MET A 303 11.74 25.38 31.26
N ILE A 304 12.47 24.61 30.45
CA ILE A 304 13.83 24.93 30.05
C ILE A 304 13.90 24.74 28.53
N ASN A 305 13.83 25.88 27.82
CA ASN A 305 14.35 26.03 26.48
C ASN A 305 15.86 26.24 26.58
N ASN A 306 16.63 25.57 25.72
CA ASN A 306 17.91 26.09 25.23
C ASN A 306 17.94 25.84 23.72
N ASN A 307 17.82 26.94 22.97
CA ASN A 307 18.13 27.05 21.54
C ASN A 307 19.64 27.19 21.33
N PHE A 308 20.03 27.13 20.03
CA PHE A 308 21.30 27.42 19.35
C PHE A 308 22.18 26.20 19.06
N TYR A 309 22.47 25.83 17.81
CA TYR A 309 22.59 26.57 16.52
C TYR A 309 21.60 26.00 15.47
N GLY A 310 21.14 26.68 14.41
CA GLY A 310 21.61 27.86 13.68
C GLY A 310 21.49 27.53 12.18
N ASP A 311 20.65 28.31 11.49
CA ASP A 311 20.17 28.21 10.10
C ASP A 311 21.12 27.63 9.03
N ASP A 312 20.55 26.86 8.10
CA ASP A 312 20.53 27.27 6.69
C ASP A 312 19.32 26.68 5.96
N ALA A 313 18.47 27.58 5.49
CA ALA A 313 17.35 27.32 4.61
C ALA A 313 17.86 26.96 3.22
N ASN A 314 17.43 25.81 2.69
CA ASN A 314 17.25 25.64 1.26
C ASN A 314 15.90 24.94 1.05
N GLY A 315 14.91 25.72 0.64
CA GLY A 315 13.63 25.20 0.20
C GLY A 315 13.82 24.31 -1.02
N MET A 316 13.37 23.07 -0.93
CA MET A 316 13.19 22.24 -2.12
C MET A 316 11.77 22.45 -2.64
N LEU A 317 11.70 23.36 -3.61
CA LEU A 317 10.68 23.38 -4.65
C LEU A 317 10.53 21.97 -5.23
N PHE A 318 9.33 21.43 -5.19
CA PHE A 318 8.96 20.34 -6.06
C PHE A 318 8.85 20.91 -7.49
N ASP A 319 9.76 20.46 -8.34
CA ASP A 319 9.80 20.79 -9.76
C ASP A 319 8.46 20.36 -10.39
N GLY A 320 7.65 21.35 -10.72
CA GLY A 320 6.41 21.15 -11.45
C GLY A 320 6.76 20.94 -12.91
N ASN A 321 6.37 19.79 -13.46
CA ASN A 321 6.42 19.50 -14.90
C ASN A 321 6.04 20.72 -15.74
N GLU A 322 7.04 21.40 -16.31
CA GLU A 322 6.82 22.34 -17.40
C GLU A 322 6.41 21.55 -18.65
N HIS A 323 5.16 21.77 -19.06
CA HIS A 323 4.64 21.37 -20.35
C HIS A 323 5.43 22.09 -21.46
N ASN A 324 6.32 21.36 -22.13
CA ASN A 324 6.83 21.78 -23.43
C ASN A 324 5.66 21.85 -24.43
N GLY A 325 5.44 23.06 -24.94
CA GLY A 325 4.35 23.43 -25.80
C GLY A 325 4.44 22.82 -27.19
N PHE A 326 3.31 22.27 -27.64
CA PHE A 326 2.94 22.22 -29.04
C PHE A 326 1.58 22.88 -29.18
N ASN A 327 1.56 24.13 -29.62
CA ASN A 327 0.39 24.75 -30.24
C ASN A 327 0.88 25.54 -31.45
N SER A 328 0.87 24.88 -32.61
CA SER A 328 0.93 25.55 -33.90
C SER A 328 -0.49 25.96 -34.30
N TYR A 329 -0.81 27.25 -34.17
CA TYR A 329 -1.93 27.83 -34.90
C TYR A 329 -1.48 29.12 -35.59
N ASN A 330 -1.50 29.04 -36.92
CA ASN A 330 -1.23 30.12 -37.86
C ASN A 330 -2.21 31.28 -37.65
N ILE A 331 -1.70 32.51 -37.58
CA ILE A 331 -2.49 33.71 -37.82
C ILE A 331 -1.81 34.45 -38.96
N GLY A 332 -2.48 34.47 -40.11
CA GLY A 332 -2.10 35.22 -41.29
C GLY A 332 -2.36 36.71 -41.10
N TYR A 333 -1.47 37.52 -41.69
CA TYR A 333 -1.64 38.95 -41.84
C TYR A 333 -2.73 39.23 -42.89
N GLU A 334 -3.70 40.08 -42.56
CA GLU A 334 -4.40 40.90 -43.56
C GLU A 334 -4.27 42.37 -43.17
N ALA A 335 -3.85 43.15 -44.15
CA ALA A 335 -3.77 44.60 -44.12
C ALA A 335 -5.07 45.19 -44.62
N VAL A 336 -5.57 46.23 -43.94
CA VAL A 336 -6.32 47.36 -44.54
C VAL A 336 -5.91 48.63 -43.80
#